data_AF-A0A3B9SVM8-F1
#
_entry.id   AF-A0A3B9SVM8-F1
#
_cell.length_a   1.000
_cell.length_b   1.000
_cell.length_c   1.000
_cell.angle_alpha   90.00
_cell.angle_beta   90.00
_cell.angle_gamma   90.00
#
_symmetry.space_group_name_H-M   'P 1'
#
loop_
_entity.id
_entity.type
_entity.pdbx_description
1 polymer ?
#
loop_
_entity_poly.entity_id
_entity_poly.type
_entity_poly.pdbx_seq_one_letter_code
_entity_poly.pdbx_strand_id
1 'polypeptide(L)'
;MKFYVFWFRLKHRLNKVNKGLKILFCCINIVLFKIKHRIDKRSLPYLFSGIKKQQPTLFDYINEARLDWHNALREYDFIDRELIDYLALKILTAERRYTTMLQQARHQGITAWPSNLTEPIKKMNLK
;
A
#
# COMPACT_ATOMS: atom_id res chain seq x y z
N MET A 1 9.25 -20.06 -12.26
CA MET A 1 9.98 -21.35 -12.32
C MET A 1 11.44 -21.05 -12.66
N LYS A 2 12.48 -21.20 -11.82
CA LYS A 2 12.71 -22.15 -10.72
C LYS A 2 13.88 -21.70 -9.80
N PHE A 3 13.66 -20.79 -8.85
CA PHE A 3 14.61 -20.61 -7.71
C PHE A 3 14.74 -21.93 -6.92
N TYR A 4 13.63 -22.64 -6.79
CA TYR A 4 13.55 -23.95 -6.13
C TYR A 4 14.41 -25.04 -6.79
N VAL A 5 14.56 -25.06 -8.12
CA VAL A 5 15.37 -26.12 -8.79
C VAL A 5 16.86 -25.85 -8.68
N PHE A 6 17.27 -24.58 -8.65
CA PHE A 6 18.65 -24.21 -8.33
C PHE A 6 19.02 -24.65 -6.91
N TRP A 7 18.13 -24.38 -5.95
CA TRP A 7 18.32 -24.78 -4.55
C TRP A 7 18.36 -26.30 -4.37
N PHE A 8 17.54 -27.04 -5.12
CA PHE A 8 17.51 -28.51 -5.08
C PHE A 8 18.80 -29.13 -5.63
N ARG A 9 19.36 -28.57 -6.73
CA ARG A 9 20.63 -29.04 -7.30
C ARG A 9 21.84 -28.74 -6.40
N LEU A 10 21.85 -27.59 -5.71
CA LEU A 10 22.92 -27.23 -4.79
C LEU A 10 22.93 -28.13 -3.54
N LYS A 11 21.74 -28.44 -3.01
CA LYS A 11 21.56 -29.38 -1.89
C LYS A 11 22.06 -30.80 -2.22
N HIS A 12 21.87 -31.25 -3.46
CA HIS A 12 22.31 -32.58 -3.89
C HIS A 12 23.84 -32.70 -4.04
N ARG A 13 24.54 -31.62 -4.42
CA ARG A 13 26.02 -31.62 -4.49
C ARG A 13 26.68 -31.60 -3.10
N LEU A 14 26.09 -30.91 -2.12
CA LEU A 14 26.63 -30.84 -0.75
C LEU A 14 26.44 -32.15 0.05
N ASN A 15 25.56 -33.04 -0.40
CA ASN A 15 25.29 -34.31 0.27
C ASN A 15 26.34 -35.40 -0.01
N LYS A 16 27.25 -35.16 -0.97
CA LYS A 16 28.28 -36.13 -1.40
C LYS A 16 29.69 -35.85 -0.82
N VAL A 17 29.88 -34.71 -0.15
CA VAL A 17 31.18 -34.27 0.37
C VAL A 17 31.09 -34.01 1.88
N ASN A 18 31.55 -34.99 2.65
CA ASN A 18 31.82 -34.95 4.10
C ASN A 18 30.64 -34.69 5.08
N LYS A 19 30.50 -35.64 6.03
CA LYS A 19 29.51 -35.60 7.14
C LYS A 19 29.61 -34.32 8.00
N GLY A 20 30.79 -33.70 8.09
CA GLY A 20 31.01 -32.46 8.84
C GLY A 20 30.31 -31.22 8.23
N LEU A 21 30.22 -31.13 6.89
CA LEU A 21 29.55 -30.02 6.22
C LEU A 21 28.03 -30.05 6.43
N LYS A 22 27.48 -31.25 6.63
CA LYS A 22 26.05 -31.50 6.89
C LYS A 22 25.60 -30.88 8.21
N ILE A 23 26.45 -30.98 9.24
CA ILE A 23 26.21 -30.42 10.56
C ILE A 23 26.29 -28.89 10.49
N LEU A 24 27.29 -28.34 9.80
CA LEU A 24 27.40 -26.90 9.59
C LEU A 24 26.19 -26.33 8.84
N PHE A 25 25.72 -27.01 7.80
CA PHE A 25 24.53 -26.59 7.04
C PHE A 25 23.25 -26.67 7.90
N CYS A 26 23.16 -27.65 8.80
CA CYS A 26 22.06 -27.76 9.76
C CYS A 26 22.08 -26.60 10.76
N CYS A 27 23.24 -26.29 11.34
CA CYS A 27 23.42 -25.19 12.28
C CYS A 27 23.10 -23.82 11.63
N ILE A 28 23.55 -23.59 10.40
CA ILE A 28 23.25 -22.36 9.65
C ILE A 28 21.75 -22.26 9.35
N ASN A 29 21.08 -23.37 8.96
CA ASN A 29 19.63 -23.35 8.74
C ASN A 29 18.84 -23.13 10.03
N ILE A 30 19.26 -23.68 11.17
CA ILE A 30 18.62 -23.46 12.48
C ILE A 30 18.74 -21.99 12.91
N VAL A 31 19.91 -21.37 12.69
CA VAL A 31 20.13 -19.95 13.00
C VAL A 31 19.34 -19.05 12.05
N LEU A 32 19.34 -19.33 10.75
CA LEU A 32 18.51 -18.61 9.77
C LEU A 32 17.01 -18.78 10.04
N PHE A 33 16.57 -19.96 10.49
CA PHE A 33 15.19 -20.20 10.93
C PHE A 33 14.84 -19.38 12.19
N LYS A 34 15.74 -19.29 13.18
CA LYS A 34 15.57 -18.43 14.36
C LYS A 34 15.55 -16.93 14.01
N ILE A 35 16.36 -16.50 13.05
CA ILE A 35 16.40 -15.10 12.59
C ILE A 35 15.12 -14.77 11.80
N LYS A 36 14.69 -15.64 10.87
CA LYS A 36 13.39 -15.53 10.16
C LYS A 36 12.22 -15.44 11.14
N HIS A 37 12.20 -16.31 12.15
CA HIS A 37 11.16 -16.35 13.17
C HIS A 37 11.16 -15.13 14.11
N ARG A 38 12.30 -14.44 14.31
CA ARG A 38 12.32 -13.15 15.04
C ARG A 38 11.87 -11.97 14.18
N ILE A 39 12.10 -11.99 12.87
CA ILE A 39 11.65 -10.95 11.95
C ILE A 39 10.12 -11.04 11.75
N ASP A 40 9.54 -12.24 11.67
CA ASP A 40 8.08 -12.45 11.63
C ASP A 40 7.37 -11.93 12.89
N LYS A 41 8.05 -11.92 14.04
CA LYS A 41 7.48 -11.36 15.29
C LYS A 41 7.50 -9.82 15.36
N ARG A 42 8.23 -9.14 14.48
CA ARG A 42 8.23 -7.67 14.37
C ARG A 42 7.31 -7.16 13.24
N SER A 43 6.96 -8.00 12.28
CA SER A 43 5.82 -7.75 11.41
C SER A 43 4.53 -8.14 12.14
N LEU A 44 3.92 -7.18 12.80
CA LEU A 44 2.52 -7.30 13.23
C LEU A 44 1.60 -7.05 12.03
N PRO A 45 0.94 -8.08 11.50
CA PRO A 45 -0.42 -7.87 11.02
C PRO A 45 -1.43 -8.92 11.48
N TYR A 46 -1.10 -9.75 12.49
CA TYR A 46 -1.98 -10.84 12.94
C TYR A 46 -2.47 -10.73 14.39
N LEU A 47 -2.19 -9.64 15.09
CA LEU A 47 -2.76 -9.35 16.42
C LEU A 47 -4.08 -8.57 16.36
N PHE A 48 -4.71 -8.50 15.19
CA PHE A 48 -6.13 -8.16 15.09
C PHE A 48 -6.92 -9.44 14.85
N SER A 49 -7.10 -10.19 15.94
CA SER A 49 -8.12 -11.20 16.07
C SER A 49 -9.49 -10.60 15.74
N GLY A 50 -10.12 -11.04 14.66
CA GLY A 50 -11.57 -10.93 14.50
C GLY A 50 -12.15 -9.66 13.88
N ILE A 51 -11.37 -8.74 13.27
CA ILE A 51 -12.02 -7.85 12.28
C ILE A 51 -12.29 -8.70 11.06
N LYS A 52 -13.54 -9.13 10.88
CA LYS A 52 -14.02 -9.43 9.53
C LYS A 52 -13.65 -8.20 8.71
N LYS A 53 -12.70 -8.28 7.77
CA LYS A 53 -12.43 -7.18 6.84
C LYS A 53 -13.76 -6.93 6.12
N GLN A 54 -14.57 -6.05 6.68
CA GLN A 54 -15.76 -5.56 6.02
C GLN A 54 -15.26 -4.95 4.74
N GLN A 55 -15.87 -5.38 3.63
CA GLN A 55 -15.58 -4.76 2.36
C GLN A 55 -15.80 -3.25 2.56
N PRO A 56 -14.78 -2.42 2.27
CA PRO A 56 -14.88 -0.99 2.48
C PRO A 56 -16.14 -0.47 1.80
N THR A 57 -16.92 0.29 2.55
CA THR A 57 -18.15 0.87 2.08
C THR A 57 -17.85 2.03 1.13
N LEU A 58 -18.83 2.44 0.31
CA LEU A 58 -18.68 3.65 -0.50
C LEU A 58 -18.32 4.87 0.37
N PHE A 59 -18.84 4.94 1.60
CA PHE A 59 -18.50 5.97 2.55
C PHE A 59 -17.00 5.97 2.91
N ASP A 60 -16.42 4.79 3.14
CA ASP A 60 -14.99 4.65 3.43
C ASP A 60 -14.15 5.15 2.25
N TYR A 61 -14.52 4.77 1.02
CA TYR A 61 -13.84 5.23 -0.19
C TYR A 61 -13.93 6.74 -0.41
N ILE A 62 -15.07 7.37 -0.08
CA ILE A 62 -15.23 8.82 -0.15
C ILE A 62 -14.34 9.50 0.89
N ASN A 63 -14.27 8.96 2.09
CA ASN A 63 -13.43 9.50 3.15
C ASN A 63 -11.94 9.36 2.81
N GLU A 64 -11.52 8.22 2.24
CA GLU A 64 -10.16 8.04 1.72
C GLU A 64 -9.85 9.05 0.62
N ALA A 65 -10.72 9.21 -0.38
CA ALA A 65 -10.50 10.18 -1.46
C ALA A 65 -10.38 11.63 -0.95
N ARG A 66 -11.16 11.99 0.08
CA ARG A 66 -11.08 13.28 0.76
C ARG A 66 -9.73 13.45 1.47
N LEU A 67 -9.28 12.43 2.20
CA LEU A 67 -7.99 12.44 2.90
C LEU A 67 -6.83 12.54 1.89
N ASP A 68 -6.88 11.79 0.80
CA ASP A 68 -5.89 11.83 -0.28
C ASP A 68 -5.76 13.24 -0.87
N TRP A 69 -6.89 13.92 -1.11
CA TRP A 69 -6.90 15.28 -1.62
C TRP A 69 -6.28 16.28 -0.62
N HIS A 70 -6.67 16.21 0.65
CA HIS A 70 -6.06 17.05 1.69
C HIS A 70 -4.56 16.76 1.89
N ASN A 71 -4.13 15.51 1.77
CA ASN A 71 -2.74 15.13 1.84
C ASN A 71 -1.95 15.73 0.66
N ALA A 72 -2.48 15.62 -0.56
CA ALA A 72 -1.86 16.20 -1.74
C ALA A 72 -1.75 17.73 -1.65
N LEU A 73 -2.75 18.41 -1.06
CA LEU A 73 -2.67 19.85 -0.81
C LEU A 73 -1.59 20.20 0.22
N ARG A 74 -1.45 19.41 1.30
CA ARG A 74 -0.40 19.63 2.30
C ARG A 74 1.01 19.37 1.77
N GLU A 75 1.16 18.45 0.81
CA GLU A 75 2.44 18.18 0.16
C GLU A 75 2.96 19.40 -0.63
N TYR A 76 2.08 20.32 -1.03
CA TYR A 76 2.45 21.56 -1.73
C TYR A 76 3.46 22.41 -0.96
N ASP A 77 3.34 22.45 0.36
CA ASP A 77 4.21 23.28 1.19
C ASP A 77 5.65 22.72 1.29
N PHE A 78 5.87 21.46 0.88
CA PHE A 78 7.13 20.75 1.08
C PHE A 78 7.80 20.26 -0.21
N ILE A 79 7.16 20.44 -1.36
CA ILE A 79 7.66 19.86 -2.62
C ILE A 79 8.71 20.76 -3.30
N ASP A 80 9.70 20.13 -3.93
CA ASP A 80 10.67 20.82 -4.77
C ASP A 80 10.01 21.43 -6.02
N ARG A 81 10.54 22.56 -6.49
CA ARG A 81 9.96 23.29 -7.64
C ARG A 81 9.89 22.45 -8.91
N GLU A 82 10.84 21.54 -9.10
CA GLU A 82 10.90 20.64 -10.25
C GLU A 82 9.74 19.63 -10.27
N LEU A 83 9.08 19.40 -9.13
CA LEU A 83 7.97 18.47 -8.97
C LEU A 83 6.60 19.17 -8.88
N ILE A 84 6.54 20.48 -9.10
CA ILE A 84 5.28 21.25 -9.03
C ILE A 84 4.23 20.72 -10.03
N ASP A 85 4.63 20.41 -11.26
CA ASP A 85 3.70 19.91 -12.28
C ASP A 85 3.13 18.54 -11.90
N TYR A 86 3.98 17.66 -11.37
CA TYR A 86 3.56 16.37 -10.84
C TYR A 86 2.56 16.56 -9.69
N LEU A 87 2.85 17.48 -8.77
CA LEU A 87 1.97 17.73 -7.64
C LEU A 87 0.63 18.33 -8.08
N ALA A 88 0.63 19.26 -9.04
CA ALA A 88 -0.59 19.84 -9.61
C ALA A 88 -1.48 18.74 -10.22
N LEU A 89 -0.89 17.79 -10.96
CA LEU A 89 -1.59 16.62 -11.48
C LEU A 89 -2.12 15.72 -10.36
N LYS A 90 -1.35 15.49 -9.30
CA LYS A 90 -1.76 14.70 -8.13
C LYS A 90 -2.95 15.34 -7.40
N ILE A 91 -2.94 16.65 -7.17
CA ILE A 91 -4.04 17.39 -6.55
C ILE A 91 -5.30 17.28 -7.42
N LEU A 92 -5.18 17.55 -8.72
CA LEU A 92 -6.31 17.50 -9.65
C LEU A 92 -6.92 16.10 -9.76
N THR A 93 -6.08 15.07 -9.80
CA THR A 93 -6.56 13.68 -9.87
C THR A 93 -7.25 13.24 -8.58
N ALA A 94 -6.71 13.62 -7.41
CA ALA A 94 -7.32 13.33 -6.11
C ALA A 94 -8.68 14.06 -5.95
N GLU A 95 -8.74 15.34 -6.34
CA GLU A 95 -9.98 16.13 -6.35
C GLU A 95 -11.04 15.46 -7.23
N ARG A 96 -10.71 15.15 -8.49
CA ARG A 96 -11.65 14.49 -9.43
C ARG A 96 -12.13 13.15 -8.91
N ARG A 97 -11.26 12.37 -8.26
CA ARG A 97 -11.64 11.12 -7.62
C ARG A 97 -12.67 11.36 -6.53
N TYR A 98 -12.44 12.34 -5.65
CA TYR A 98 -13.40 12.71 -4.60
C TYR A 98 -14.75 13.17 -5.17
N THR A 99 -14.76 14.07 -6.16
CA THR A 99 -16.00 14.59 -6.75
C THR A 99 -16.80 13.49 -7.46
N THR A 100 -16.13 12.57 -8.15
CA THR A 100 -16.76 11.43 -8.85
C THR A 100 -17.42 10.49 -7.83
N MET A 101 -16.75 10.22 -6.72
CA MET A 101 -17.31 9.36 -5.65
C MET A 101 -18.52 10.02 -4.97
N LEU A 102 -18.50 11.35 -4.78
CA LEU A 102 -19.67 12.09 -4.30
C LEU A 102 -20.85 12.03 -5.28
N GLN A 103 -20.60 12.12 -6.60
CA GLN A 103 -21.64 11.94 -7.62
C GLN A 103 -22.24 10.54 -7.53
N GLN A 104 -21.40 9.51 -7.42
CA GLN A 104 -21.85 8.13 -7.27
C GLN A 104 -22.71 7.94 -6.00
N ALA A 105 -22.31 8.54 -4.87
CA ALA A 105 -23.10 8.49 -3.64
C ALA A 105 -24.48 9.11 -3.81
N ARG A 106 -24.57 10.25 -4.51
CA ARG A 106 -25.85 10.92 -4.80
C ARG A 106 -26.74 10.07 -5.71
N HIS A 107 -26.17 9.42 -6.73
CA HIS A 107 -26.91 8.47 -7.56
C HIS A 107 -27.47 7.30 -6.76
N GLN A 108 -26.81 6.91 -5.67
CA GLN A 108 -27.29 5.89 -4.73
C GLN A 108 -28.23 6.45 -3.64
N GLY A 109 -28.61 7.73 -3.70
CA GLY A 109 -29.49 8.37 -2.72
C GLY A 109 -28.82 8.73 -1.40
N ILE A 110 -27.49 8.64 -1.30
CA ILE A 110 -26.73 8.98 -0.09
C ILE A 110 -26.45 10.49 -0.09
N THR A 111 -27.15 11.23 0.78
CA THR A 111 -27.09 12.70 0.84
C THR A 111 -26.38 13.22 2.10
N ALA A 112 -25.31 12.53 2.54
CA ALA A 112 -24.54 12.94 3.72
C ALA A 112 -23.69 14.22 3.50
N TRP A 113 -23.45 14.61 2.25
CA TRP A 113 -22.62 15.76 1.87
C TRP A 113 -23.41 16.82 1.11
N PRO A 114 -23.11 18.11 1.30
CA PRO A 114 -23.83 19.19 0.64
C PRO A 114 -23.61 19.20 -0.88
N SER A 115 -24.61 19.70 -1.61
CA SER A 115 -24.70 19.63 -3.09
C SER A 115 -23.58 20.40 -3.80
N ASN A 116 -23.10 21.48 -3.19
CA ASN A 116 -22.08 22.39 -3.70
C ASN A 116 -20.67 21.77 -3.87
N LEU A 117 -20.36 20.66 -3.17
CA LEU A 117 -19.02 20.03 -3.22
C LEU A 117 -18.70 19.27 -4.51
N THR A 118 -19.67 19.16 -5.42
CA THR A 118 -19.52 18.41 -6.68
C THR A 118 -19.34 19.32 -7.88
N GLU A 119 -19.47 20.63 -7.67
CA GLU A 119 -19.12 21.58 -8.72
C GLU A 119 -17.60 21.56 -8.90
N PRO A 120 -17.09 21.26 -10.12
CA PRO A 120 -15.66 21.34 -10.37
C PRO A 120 -15.19 22.75 -10.05
N ILE A 121 -14.09 22.90 -9.30
CA ILE A 121 -13.52 24.21 -9.00
C ILE A 121 -13.35 24.95 -10.34
N LYS A 122 -14.15 26.00 -10.52
CA LYS A 122 -14.13 26.85 -11.71
C LYS A 122 -12.67 27.23 -11.94
N LYS A 123 -12.12 26.81 -13.08
CA LYS A 123 -10.70 26.96 -13.45
C LYS A 123 -10.14 28.24 -12.82
N MET A 124 -9.22 28.09 -11.87
CA MET A 124 -8.43 29.21 -11.35
C MET A 124 -7.87 29.91 -12.58
N ASN A 125 -8.37 31.12 -12.85
CA ASN A 125 -7.83 32.00 -13.87
C ASN A 125 -6.42 32.37 -13.40
N LEU A 126 -5.45 31.56 -13.79
CA LEU A 126 -4.05 31.95 -13.85
C LEU A 126 -4.00 33.05 -14.91
N LYS A 127 -4.08 34.29 -14.45
CA LYS A 127 -3.92 35.51 -15.24
C LYS A 127 -2.46 35.92 -15.23
#